data_AF-A0A934DYW9-F1
#
_entry.id   AF-A0A934DYW9-F1
#
_cell.length_a   1.000
_cell.length_b   1.000
_cell.length_c   1.000
_cell.angle_alpha   90.00
_cell.angle_beta   90.00
_cell.angle_gamma   90.00
#
_symmetry.space_group_name_H-M   'P 1'
#
loop_
_entity.id
_entity.type
_entity.pdbx_description
1 polymer ?
#
loop_
_entity_poly.entity_id
_entity_poly.type
_entity_poly.pdbx_seq_one_letter_code
_entity_poly.pdbx_strand_id
1 'polypeptide(L)'
;MAGEKGLGSKILGIFVERPGDDSEEDAPASPPAQQEKSAADLVAEIARAAAPPPTDASVPASAHPASATTAGEVSAPIPPGAPVDFDAIFRDFGMDVADLDRVKKAEDLLLNLPAQTPLIVQKQIVEAALKAFGYDLAKIVGAAQNQRRALDTYVKVNESSNAKANEDAEAQIKALRDQIASLRSEIDQRTQGQIQLTAAAQQRKVQIQRILAFFEPPAAVAPPSAPETPPGPQG
;
A
#
# COMPACT_ATOMS: atom_id res chain seq x y z
N MET A 1 29.82 21.45 6.07
CA MET A 1 30.14 20.39 7.06
C MET A 1 29.14 20.50 8.20
N ALA A 2 28.14 19.61 8.25
CA ALA A 2 27.45 19.13 9.46
C ALA A 2 26.23 18.31 9.00
N GLY A 3 26.43 17.00 8.87
CA GLY A 3 25.40 16.03 8.53
C GLY A 3 24.59 15.57 9.74
N GLU A 4 23.35 15.17 9.43
CA GLU A 4 22.60 14.04 9.95
C GLU A 4 22.85 13.61 11.41
N LYS A 5 21.96 14.06 12.30
CA LYS A 5 21.67 13.34 13.56
C LYS A 5 20.44 12.48 13.34
N GLY A 6 20.71 11.19 13.11
CA GLY A 6 19.74 10.16 12.79
C GLY A 6 18.73 9.86 13.90
N LEU A 7 17.59 9.35 13.45
CA LEU A 7 16.39 8.92 14.17
C LEU A 7 16.60 7.73 15.14
N GLY A 8 17.85 7.37 15.46
CA GLY A 8 18.21 6.17 16.21
C GLY A 8 18.07 6.25 17.74
N SER A 9 17.77 7.41 18.33
CA SER A 9 17.82 7.59 19.80
C SER A 9 16.48 7.41 20.52
N LYS A 10 15.37 7.15 19.80
CA LYS A 10 14.03 7.03 20.41
C LYS A 10 13.56 5.60 20.67
N ILE A 11 14.34 4.59 20.28
CA ILE A 11 13.95 3.17 20.42
C ILE A 11 14.65 2.49 21.61
N LEU A 12 15.63 3.14 22.25
CA LEU A 12 16.34 2.57 23.40
C LEU A 12 15.60 2.70 24.75
N GLY A 13 14.39 3.28 24.78
CA GLY A 13 13.65 3.58 26.02
C GLY A 13 12.57 2.58 26.42
N ILE A 14 12.34 1.51 25.66
CA ILE A 14 11.21 0.56 25.88
C ILE A 14 11.66 -0.80 26.43
N PHE A 15 12.96 -1.04 26.61
CA PHE A 15 13.45 -2.27 27.25
C PHE A 15 14.46 -1.94 28.36
N VAL A 16 13.94 -1.64 29.55
CA VAL A 16 14.67 -1.80 30.82
C VAL A 16 13.76 -2.54 31.79
N GLU A 17 14.03 -3.83 31.90
CA GLU A 17 13.59 -4.73 32.96
C GLU A 17 14.37 -4.37 34.24
N ARG A 18 13.67 -4.08 35.34
CA ARG A 18 14.29 -3.94 36.67
C ARG A 18 13.61 -4.91 37.63
N PRO A 19 14.34 -5.93 38.15
CA PRO A 19 13.81 -6.89 39.10
C PRO A 19 13.92 -6.37 40.55
N GLY A 20 12.94 -6.74 41.38
CA GLY A 20 13.00 -6.93 42.84
C GLY A 20 13.26 -5.71 43.73
N ASP A 21 12.33 -5.42 44.65
CA ASP A 21 12.61 -5.53 46.10
C ASP A 21 11.31 -5.38 46.92
N ASP A 22 11.15 -6.26 47.90
CA ASP A 22 10.15 -6.27 48.95
C ASP A 22 10.61 -5.34 50.09
N SER A 23 9.70 -4.57 50.72
CA SER A 23 9.80 -4.19 52.14
C SER A 23 8.50 -3.58 52.65
N GLU A 24 8.08 -4.10 53.80
CA GLU A 24 6.95 -3.73 54.66
C GLU A 24 7.07 -2.29 55.21
N GLU A 25 5.93 -1.65 55.51
CA GLU A 25 5.55 -1.15 56.86
C GLU A 25 4.48 -0.03 56.82
N ASP A 26 3.50 -0.23 57.70
CA ASP A 26 2.77 0.74 58.54
C ASP A 26 1.73 1.72 57.93
N ALA A 27 0.55 1.68 58.54
CA ALA A 27 -0.54 2.65 58.42
C ALA A 27 -0.45 3.66 59.61
N PRO A 28 -1.37 4.62 59.84
CA PRO A 28 -2.37 5.28 58.98
C PRO A 28 -2.30 6.83 59.08
N ALA A 29 -2.68 7.59 58.03
CA ALA A 29 -3.09 9.00 58.18
C ALA A 29 -3.88 9.50 56.96
N SER A 30 -5.17 9.81 57.15
CA SER A 30 -5.96 10.69 56.26
C SER A 30 -5.42 12.13 56.33
N PRO A 31 -5.47 12.98 55.27
CA PRO A 31 -6.71 13.59 54.74
C PRO A 31 -6.60 13.97 53.23
N PRO A 32 -7.42 14.88 52.64
CA PRO A 32 -8.87 15.10 52.66
C PRO A 32 -9.52 14.77 51.28
N ALA A 33 -10.85 14.87 51.22
CA ALA A 33 -11.69 14.65 50.04
C ALA A 33 -11.17 15.28 48.73
N GLN A 34 -10.88 14.43 47.75
CA GLN A 34 -10.93 14.77 46.34
C GLN A 34 -12.17 14.08 45.76
N GLN A 35 -13.14 14.89 45.37
CA GLN A 35 -14.29 14.49 44.57
C GLN A 35 -13.81 13.79 43.30
N GLU A 36 -13.83 12.47 43.30
CA GLU A 36 -13.67 11.68 42.09
C GLU A 36 -14.87 11.99 41.18
N LYS A 37 -14.60 12.71 40.09
CA LYS A 37 -15.55 12.81 38.98
C LYS A 37 -15.78 11.39 38.46
N SER A 38 -17.00 10.91 38.59
CA SER A 38 -17.40 9.57 38.14
C SER A 38 -17.08 9.41 36.65
N ALA A 39 -16.73 8.19 36.23
CA ALA A 39 -16.50 7.85 34.82
C ALA A 39 -17.67 8.27 33.90
N ALA A 40 -18.89 8.36 34.45
CA ALA A 40 -20.06 8.87 33.74
C ALA A 40 -19.95 10.37 33.37
N ASP A 41 -19.31 11.20 34.20
CA ASP A 41 -19.10 12.63 33.94
C ASP A 41 -18.06 12.85 32.84
N LEU A 42 -17.00 12.03 32.80
CA LEU A 42 -15.99 12.10 31.74
C LEU A 42 -16.54 11.69 30.37
N VAL A 43 -17.46 10.71 30.34
CA VAL A 43 -18.14 10.29 29.11
C VAL A 43 -19.12 11.36 28.62
N ALA A 44 -19.81 12.06 29.54
CA ALA A 44 -20.69 13.17 29.18
C ALA A 44 -19.92 14.40 28.65
N GLU A 45 -18.74 14.69 29.19
CA GLU A 45 -17.85 15.77 28.72
C GLU A 45 -17.31 15.47 27.30
N ILE A 46 -16.90 14.23 27.01
CA ILE A 46 -16.42 13.82 25.68
C ILE A 46 -17.56 13.85 24.65
N ALA A 47 -18.77 13.44 25.04
CA ALA A 47 -19.94 13.52 24.16
C ALA A 47 -20.34 14.98 23.84
N ARG A 48 -20.09 15.92 24.76
CA ARG A 48 -20.39 17.34 24.57
C ARG A 48 -19.34 18.07 23.72
N ALA A 49 -18.08 17.60 23.73
CA ALA A 49 -17.00 18.10 22.88
C ALA A 49 -17.11 17.67 21.41
N ALA A 50 -17.98 16.70 21.09
CA ALA A 50 -18.14 16.13 19.74
C ALA A 50 -19.36 16.67 18.95
N ALA A 51 -20.03 17.74 19.42
CA ALA A 51 -21.19 18.30 18.73
C ALA A 51 -20.77 19.42 17.73
N PRO A 52 -20.96 19.25 16.41
CA PRO A 52 -20.79 20.35 15.44
C PRO A 52 -21.99 21.32 15.47
N PRO A 53 -21.81 22.60 15.09
CA PRO A 53 -22.86 23.61 15.12
C PRO A 53 -23.96 23.36 14.06
N PRO A 54 -25.20 23.83 14.30
CA PRO A 54 -26.29 23.69 13.34
C PRO A 54 -26.14 24.69 12.19
N THR A 55 -25.93 24.22 10.97
CA THR A 55 -26.11 25.00 9.74
C THR A 55 -27.44 24.66 9.11
N ASP A 56 -28.30 25.68 9.07
CA ASP A 56 -29.50 25.78 8.27
C ASP A 56 -29.13 25.85 6.77
N ALA A 57 -29.61 24.89 5.96
CA ALA A 57 -29.71 25.01 4.51
C ALA A 57 -30.64 23.92 3.93
N SER A 58 -31.79 24.36 3.43
CA SER A 58 -32.77 23.56 2.68
C SER A 58 -32.31 23.29 1.24
N VAL A 59 -32.31 22.02 0.77
CA VAL A 59 -32.64 21.58 -0.61
C VAL A 59 -32.82 20.03 -0.66
N PRO A 60 -33.53 19.45 -1.64
CA PRO A 60 -34.53 18.40 -1.40
C PRO A 60 -34.06 16.97 -1.68
N ALA A 61 -34.86 16.05 -1.15
CA ALA A 61 -34.80 14.61 -1.29
C ALA A 61 -34.59 14.13 -2.74
N SER A 62 -33.47 13.44 -2.97
CA SER A 62 -33.37 12.40 -3.98
C SER A 62 -33.42 11.05 -3.27
N ALA A 63 -34.54 10.37 -3.44
CA ALA A 63 -34.73 8.99 -3.02
C ALA A 63 -33.73 8.08 -3.75
N HIS A 64 -32.80 7.49 -3.00
CA HIS A 64 -32.18 6.23 -3.40
C HIS A 64 -32.81 5.10 -2.57
N PRO A 65 -33.25 4.01 -3.21
CA PRO A 65 -33.85 2.88 -2.52
C PRO A 65 -32.79 2.15 -1.69
N ALA A 66 -33.27 1.57 -0.59
CA ALA A 66 -32.54 0.70 0.32
C ALA A 66 -31.59 -0.25 -0.42
N SER A 67 -30.29 -0.10 -0.21
CA SER A 67 -29.36 -1.20 -0.40
C SER A 67 -29.36 -2.01 0.89
N ALA A 68 -29.75 -3.27 0.69
CA ALA A 68 -29.83 -4.28 1.71
C ALA A 68 -28.52 -4.43 2.47
N THR A 69 -28.68 -4.82 3.73
CA THR A 69 -27.70 -5.36 4.65
C THR A 69 -26.57 -6.08 3.93
N THR A 70 -25.36 -5.56 4.13
CA THR A 70 -24.09 -6.10 3.68
C THR A 70 -23.94 -7.55 4.08
N ALA A 71 -24.00 -8.44 3.08
CA ALA A 71 -23.30 -9.72 3.14
C ALA A 71 -21.82 -9.41 3.41
N GLY A 72 -21.21 -10.18 4.31
CA GLY A 72 -19.84 -10.01 4.78
C GLY A 72 -18.90 -9.61 3.65
N GLU A 73 -18.28 -8.45 3.82
CA GLU A 73 -17.14 -8.01 3.03
C GLU A 73 -16.03 -9.00 3.30
N VAL A 74 -15.91 -10.02 2.44
CA VAL A 74 -14.82 -10.99 2.51
C VAL A 74 -13.55 -10.17 2.30
N SER A 75 -12.72 -10.12 3.35
CA SER A 75 -11.51 -9.30 3.42
C SER A 75 -10.69 -9.38 2.14
N ALA A 76 -10.13 -8.22 1.78
CA ALA A 76 -9.29 -7.98 0.62
C ALA A 76 -8.28 -9.11 0.32
N PRO A 77 -7.90 -9.30 -0.96
CA PRO A 77 -6.95 -10.32 -1.37
C PRO A 77 -5.64 -10.20 -0.58
N ILE A 78 -5.22 -11.30 0.05
CA ILE A 78 -3.98 -11.34 0.84
C ILE A 78 -2.78 -11.27 -0.12
N PRO A 79 -1.79 -10.38 0.14
CA PRO A 79 -0.59 -10.31 -0.68
C PRO A 79 0.18 -11.65 -0.66
N PRO A 80 0.82 -12.03 -1.78
CA PRO A 80 1.51 -13.31 -1.90
C PRO A 80 2.60 -13.44 -0.82
N GLY A 81 2.55 -14.52 -0.05
CA GLY A 81 3.57 -14.87 0.96
C GLY A 81 3.25 -14.42 2.40
N ALA A 82 2.13 -13.75 2.65
CA ALA A 82 1.68 -13.52 4.03
C ALA A 82 1.11 -14.80 4.65
N PRO A 83 1.30 -15.02 5.97
CA PRO A 83 0.69 -16.14 6.67
C PRO A 83 -0.84 -16.04 6.58
N VAL A 84 -1.49 -17.15 6.24
CA VAL A 84 -2.95 -17.23 6.14
C VAL A 84 -3.53 -17.45 7.54
N ASP A 85 -4.31 -16.50 8.02
CA ASP A 85 -5.07 -16.64 9.26
C ASP A 85 -6.43 -17.29 8.98
N PHE A 86 -6.50 -18.61 9.15
CA PHE A 86 -7.73 -19.38 8.93
C PHE A 86 -8.84 -19.03 9.93
N ASP A 87 -8.49 -18.66 11.16
CA ASP A 87 -9.48 -18.28 12.18
C ASP A 87 -10.15 -16.95 11.80
N ALA A 88 -9.38 -15.99 11.28
CA ALA A 88 -9.94 -14.76 10.73
C ALA A 88 -10.84 -15.04 9.52
N ILE A 89 -10.40 -15.91 8.59
CA ILE A 89 -11.24 -16.32 7.46
C ILE A 89 -12.56 -16.90 7.97
N PHE A 90 -12.55 -17.85 8.91
CA PHE A 90 -13.80 -18.43 9.38
C PHE A 90 -14.72 -17.42 10.08
N ARG A 91 -14.17 -16.45 10.82
CA ARG A 91 -14.94 -15.36 11.45
C ARG A 91 -15.56 -14.42 10.42
N ASP A 92 -14.83 -14.08 9.35
CA ASP A 92 -15.34 -13.26 8.24
C ASP A 92 -16.56 -13.92 7.55
N PHE A 93 -16.61 -15.25 7.58
CA PHE A 93 -17.74 -16.05 7.09
C PHE A 93 -18.83 -16.31 8.14
N GLY A 94 -18.78 -15.63 9.29
CA GLY A 94 -19.79 -15.68 10.34
C GLY A 94 -19.72 -16.89 11.26
N MET A 95 -18.55 -17.58 11.32
CA MET A 95 -18.35 -18.67 12.27
C MET A 95 -17.98 -18.15 13.66
N ASP A 96 -18.67 -18.66 14.68
CA ASP A 96 -18.37 -18.33 16.07
C ASP A 96 -17.18 -19.15 16.60
N VAL A 97 -16.49 -18.62 17.62
CA VAL A 97 -15.36 -19.28 18.28
C VAL A 97 -15.74 -20.65 18.84
N ALA A 98 -16.98 -20.85 19.28
CA ALA A 98 -17.44 -22.15 19.78
C ALA A 98 -17.51 -23.22 18.68
N ASP A 99 -17.79 -22.83 17.43
CA ASP A 99 -17.79 -23.76 16.29
C ASP A 99 -16.36 -24.10 15.86
N LEU A 100 -15.45 -23.12 15.93
CA LEU A 100 -14.01 -23.33 15.72
C LEU A 100 -13.41 -24.29 16.74
N ASP A 101 -13.71 -24.11 18.03
CA ASP A 101 -13.20 -24.99 19.10
C ASP A 101 -13.72 -26.43 18.93
N ARG A 102 -15.01 -26.59 18.62
CA ARG A 102 -15.63 -27.90 18.36
C ARG A 102 -14.89 -28.70 17.29
N VAL A 103 -14.58 -28.06 16.16
CA VAL A 103 -13.88 -28.73 15.06
C VAL A 103 -12.42 -28.99 15.44
N LYS A 104 -11.75 -28.02 16.08
CA LYS A 104 -10.36 -28.17 16.54
C LYS A 104 -10.19 -29.32 17.54
N LYS A 105 -11.14 -29.52 18.45
CA LYS A 105 -11.14 -30.65 19.40
C LYS A 105 -11.37 -31.99 18.72
N ALA A 106 -12.26 -32.03 17.72
CA ALA A 106 -12.46 -33.23 16.91
C ALA A 106 -11.20 -33.58 16.10
N GLU A 107 -10.50 -32.58 15.56
CA GLU A 107 -9.23 -32.73 14.85
C GLU A 107 -8.11 -33.23 15.77
N ASP A 108 -7.92 -32.59 16.93
CA ASP A 108 -6.90 -32.99 17.92
C ASP A 108 -7.09 -34.45 18.35
N LEU A 109 -8.35 -34.84 18.60
CA LEU A 109 -8.68 -36.22 18.93
C LEU A 109 -8.32 -37.16 17.78
N LEU A 110 -8.69 -36.83 16.53
CA LEU A 110 -8.35 -37.64 15.36
C LEU A 110 -6.84 -37.80 15.14
N LEU A 111 -6.06 -36.75 15.39
CA LEU A 111 -4.59 -36.78 15.29
C LEU A 111 -3.95 -37.65 16.37
N ASN A 112 -4.55 -37.69 17.56
CA ASN A 112 -4.08 -38.46 18.70
C ASN A 112 -4.51 -39.94 18.67
N LEU A 113 -5.32 -40.37 17.70
CA LEU A 113 -5.71 -41.77 17.56
C LEU A 113 -4.60 -42.60 16.88
N PRO A 114 -4.35 -43.84 17.35
CA PRO A 114 -3.38 -44.73 16.70
C PRO A 114 -3.84 -45.11 15.28
N ALA A 115 -3.00 -44.81 14.30
CA ALA A 115 -3.29 -44.97 12.87
C ALA A 115 -3.53 -46.42 12.42
N GLN A 116 -3.09 -47.42 13.19
CA GLN A 116 -3.37 -48.84 12.90
C GLN A 116 -4.77 -49.31 13.32
N THR A 117 -5.59 -48.44 13.93
CA THR A 117 -6.94 -48.78 14.37
C THR A 117 -7.91 -48.83 13.17
N PRO A 118 -8.77 -49.86 13.03
CA PRO A 118 -9.79 -49.90 12.00
C PRO A 118 -10.71 -48.68 12.05
N LEU A 119 -11.04 -48.10 10.89
CA LEU A 119 -11.82 -46.86 10.77
C LEU A 119 -13.14 -46.86 11.55
N ILE A 120 -13.84 -48.00 11.58
CA ILE A 120 -15.09 -48.15 12.33
C ILE A 120 -14.85 -47.98 13.83
N VAL A 121 -13.76 -48.55 14.36
CA VAL A 121 -13.39 -48.45 15.77
C VAL A 121 -12.89 -47.03 16.09
N GLN A 122 -12.14 -46.40 15.18
CA GLN A 122 -11.74 -44.99 15.32
C GLN A 122 -12.96 -44.07 15.44
N LYS A 123 -13.94 -44.25 14.55
CA LYS A 123 -15.19 -43.48 14.60
C LYS A 123 -15.91 -43.65 15.93
N GLN A 124 -16.03 -44.89 16.42
CA GLN A 124 -16.69 -45.18 17.70
C GLN A 124 -15.97 -44.54 18.89
N ILE A 125 -14.64 -44.59 18.92
CA ILE A 125 -13.83 -43.95 19.97
C ILE A 125 -14.02 -42.44 19.93
N VAL A 126 -13.94 -41.83 18.75
CA VAL A 126 -14.11 -40.38 18.56
C VAL A 126 -15.51 -39.93 18.95
N GLU A 127 -16.53 -40.65 18.50
CA GLU A 127 -17.93 -40.35 18.82
C GLU A 127 -18.20 -40.49 20.33
N ALA A 128 -17.72 -41.55 20.96
CA ALA A 128 -17.86 -41.75 22.40
C ALA A 128 -17.13 -40.67 23.20
N ALA A 129 -15.90 -40.32 22.82
CA ALA A 129 -15.12 -39.29 23.48
C ALA A 129 -15.76 -37.90 23.33
N LEU A 130 -16.12 -37.49 22.11
CA LEU A 130 -16.78 -36.19 21.88
C LEU A 130 -18.10 -36.09 22.65
N LYS A 131 -18.89 -37.17 22.69
CA LYS A 131 -20.11 -37.23 23.49
C LYS A 131 -19.85 -37.17 24.99
N ALA A 132 -18.79 -37.82 25.48
CA ALA A 132 -18.38 -37.77 26.88
C ALA A 132 -17.94 -36.36 27.32
N PHE A 133 -17.34 -35.58 26.41
CA PHE A 133 -17.00 -34.16 26.63
C PHE A 133 -18.18 -33.20 26.38
N GLY A 134 -19.38 -33.71 26.09
CA GLY A 134 -20.59 -32.91 25.91
C GLY A 134 -20.68 -32.20 24.56
N TYR A 135 -19.88 -32.61 23.57
CA TYR A 135 -19.98 -32.07 22.21
C TYR A 135 -21.07 -32.77 21.40
N ASP A 136 -21.87 -31.98 20.70
CA ASP A 136 -22.89 -32.48 19.79
C ASP A 136 -22.26 -32.79 18.41
N LEU A 137 -22.34 -34.05 17.98
CA LEU A 137 -21.75 -34.50 16.73
C LEU A 137 -22.36 -33.81 15.51
N ALA A 138 -23.68 -33.55 15.52
CA ALA A 138 -24.33 -32.87 14.41
C ALA A 138 -23.85 -31.42 14.29
N LYS A 139 -23.61 -30.74 15.42
CA LYS A 139 -23.01 -29.39 15.43
C LYS A 139 -21.57 -29.38 14.94
N ILE A 140 -20.75 -30.36 15.33
CA ILE A 140 -19.37 -30.47 14.82
C ILE A 140 -19.36 -30.69 13.30
N VAL A 141 -20.20 -31.60 12.80
CA VAL A 141 -20.30 -31.86 11.35
C VAL A 141 -20.80 -30.62 10.61
N GLY A 142 -21.79 -29.91 11.16
CA GLY A 142 -22.27 -28.65 10.61
C GLY A 142 -21.18 -27.58 10.55
N ALA A 143 -20.44 -27.40 11.65
CA ALA A 143 -19.31 -26.47 11.73
C ALA A 143 -18.21 -26.84 10.71
N ALA A 144 -17.82 -28.11 10.60
CA ALA A 144 -16.82 -28.57 9.63
C ALA A 144 -17.26 -28.34 8.18
N GLN A 145 -18.54 -28.57 7.86
CA GLN A 145 -19.08 -28.27 6.52
C GLN A 145 -19.05 -26.77 6.22
N ASN A 146 -19.36 -25.92 7.21
CA ASN A 146 -19.28 -24.48 7.07
C ASN A 146 -17.83 -23.99 6.91
N GLN A 147 -16.87 -24.55 7.65
CA GLN A 147 -15.45 -24.24 7.48
C GLN A 147 -14.99 -24.59 6.06
N ARG A 148 -15.33 -25.78 5.58
CA ARG A 148 -15.00 -26.18 4.20
C ARG A 148 -15.60 -25.22 3.16
N ARG A 149 -16.87 -24.85 3.30
CA ARG A 149 -17.52 -23.89 2.38
C ARG A 149 -16.86 -22.51 2.43
N ALA A 150 -16.45 -22.06 3.62
CA ALA A 150 -15.72 -20.82 3.78
C ALA A 150 -14.38 -20.86 3.03
N LEU A 151 -13.60 -21.94 3.17
CA LEU A 151 -12.35 -22.11 2.43
C LEU A 151 -12.57 -22.17 0.91
N ASP A 152 -13.53 -22.97 0.45
CA ASP A 152 -13.83 -23.10 -0.98
C ASP A 152 -14.23 -21.73 -1.59
N THR A 153 -15.02 -20.96 -0.84
CA THR A 153 -15.43 -19.61 -1.27
C THR A 153 -14.26 -18.63 -1.23
N TYR A 154 -13.45 -18.68 -0.17
CA TYR A 154 -12.27 -17.84 -0.02
C TYR A 154 -11.28 -18.03 -1.18
N VAL A 155 -10.98 -19.29 -1.54
CA VAL A 155 -10.12 -19.61 -2.69
C VAL A 155 -10.72 -19.06 -3.98
N LYS A 156 -12.02 -19.29 -4.22
CA LYS A 156 -12.69 -18.80 -5.43
C LYS A 156 -12.69 -17.28 -5.54
N VAL A 157 -12.90 -16.58 -4.42
CA VAL A 157 -12.86 -15.11 -4.38
C VAL A 157 -11.44 -14.62 -4.69
N ASN A 158 -10.41 -15.21 -4.07
CA ASN A 158 -9.02 -14.86 -4.35
C ASN A 158 -8.61 -15.16 -5.80
N GLU A 159 -9.02 -16.30 -6.36
CA GLU A 159 -8.76 -16.63 -7.76
C GLU A 159 -9.37 -15.59 -8.72
N SER A 160 -10.63 -15.22 -8.49
CA SER A 160 -11.30 -14.22 -9.33
C SER A 160 -10.74 -12.81 -9.14
N SER A 161 -10.36 -12.43 -7.92
CA SER A 161 -9.71 -11.15 -7.63
C SER A 161 -8.33 -11.08 -8.29
N ASN A 162 -7.53 -12.15 -8.22
CA ASN A 162 -6.22 -12.22 -8.89
C ASN A 162 -6.34 -12.20 -10.41
N ALA A 163 -7.32 -12.91 -10.98
CA ALA A 163 -7.57 -12.86 -12.42
C ALA A 163 -7.89 -11.43 -12.88
N LYS A 164 -8.77 -10.72 -12.15
CA LYS A 164 -9.10 -9.33 -12.44
C LYS A 164 -7.90 -8.39 -12.28
N ALA A 165 -7.11 -8.56 -11.22
CA ALA A 165 -5.91 -7.76 -11.01
C ALA A 165 -4.88 -7.96 -12.16
N ASN A 166 -4.75 -9.19 -12.68
CA ASN A 166 -3.92 -9.47 -13.84
C ASN A 166 -4.46 -8.81 -15.11
N GLU A 167 -5.76 -8.89 -15.37
CA GLU A 167 -6.40 -8.23 -16.52
C GLU A 167 -6.20 -6.70 -16.48
N ASP A 168 -6.44 -6.08 -15.31
CA ASP A 168 -6.26 -4.65 -15.10
C ASP A 168 -4.78 -4.24 -15.30
N ALA A 169 -3.83 -5.04 -14.78
CA ALA A 169 -2.40 -4.81 -14.97
C ALA A 169 -1.99 -4.93 -16.44
N GLU A 170 -2.48 -5.93 -17.18
CA GLU A 170 -2.21 -6.10 -18.60
C GLU A 170 -2.76 -4.93 -19.43
N ALA A 171 -3.96 -4.47 -19.12
CA ALA A 171 -4.55 -3.29 -19.75
C ALA A 171 -3.71 -2.03 -19.51
N GLN A 172 -3.23 -1.83 -18.28
CA GLN A 172 -2.36 -0.71 -17.93
C GLN A 172 -1.01 -0.79 -18.66
N ILE A 173 -0.40 -1.98 -18.72
CA ILE A 173 0.84 -2.21 -19.45
C ILE A 173 0.64 -1.87 -20.93
N LYS A 174 -0.47 -2.29 -21.54
CA LYS A 174 -0.79 -1.94 -22.93
C LYS A 174 -0.90 -0.43 -23.12
N ALA A 175 -1.64 0.27 -22.26
CA ALA A 175 -1.80 1.72 -22.33
C ALA A 175 -0.44 2.46 -22.24
N LEU A 176 0.44 2.02 -21.33
CA LEU A 176 1.78 2.59 -21.20
C LEU A 176 2.65 2.32 -22.44
N ARG A 177 2.55 1.14 -23.05
CA ARG A 177 3.26 0.85 -24.32
C ARG A 177 2.79 1.76 -25.45
N ASP A 178 1.48 1.99 -25.57
CA ASP A 178 0.91 2.87 -26.58
C ASP A 178 1.38 4.33 -26.36
N GLN A 179 1.45 4.79 -25.10
CA GLN A 179 2.02 6.10 -24.75
C GLN A 179 3.52 6.22 -25.12
N ILE A 180 4.32 5.20 -24.81
CA ILE A 180 5.75 5.17 -25.18
C ILE A 180 5.92 5.26 -26.69
N ALA A 181 5.10 4.53 -27.46
CA ALA A 181 5.15 4.59 -28.92
C ALA A 181 4.82 5.98 -29.46
N SER A 182 3.78 6.62 -28.91
CA SER A 182 3.39 7.99 -29.26
C SER A 182 4.50 9.00 -28.97
N LEU A 183 5.08 8.96 -27.77
CA LEU A 183 6.17 9.84 -27.36
C LEU A 183 7.41 9.66 -28.25
N ARG A 184 7.75 8.42 -28.63
CA ARG A 184 8.84 8.15 -29.58
C ARG A 184 8.57 8.78 -30.95
N SER A 185 7.36 8.62 -31.48
CA SER A 185 6.99 9.26 -32.75
C SER A 185 7.09 10.78 -32.67
N GLU A 186 6.72 11.39 -31.55
CA GLU A 186 6.85 12.84 -31.36
C GLU A 186 8.32 13.28 -31.31
N ILE A 187 9.18 12.52 -30.62
CA ILE A 187 10.64 12.76 -30.60
C ILE A 187 11.21 12.68 -32.01
N ASP A 188 10.84 11.68 -32.79
CA ASP A 188 11.31 11.52 -34.17
C ASP A 188 10.87 12.70 -35.04
N GLN A 189 9.60 13.12 -34.94
CA GLN A 189 9.08 14.28 -35.67
C GLN A 189 9.82 15.58 -35.29
N ARG A 190 10.05 15.82 -34.00
CA ARG A 190 10.79 17.00 -33.53
C ARG A 190 12.24 16.97 -34.02
N THR A 191 12.88 15.80 -34.00
CA THR A 191 14.25 15.60 -34.47
C THR A 191 14.34 15.89 -35.97
N GLN A 192 13.43 15.35 -36.77
CA GLN A 192 13.35 15.64 -38.21
C GLN A 192 13.10 17.14 -38.47
N GLY A 193 12.20 17.76 -37.70
CA GLY A 193 11.94 19.20 -37.79
C GLY A 193 13.18 20.05 -37.48
N GLN A 194 13.96 19.69 -36.46
CA GLN A 194 15.22 20.37 -36.14
C GLN A 194 16.28 20.22 -37.23
N ILE A 195 16.40 19.03 -37.84
CA ILE A 195 17.31 18.79 -38.97
C ILE A 195 16.92 19.70 -40.15
N GLN A 196 15.64 19.76 -40.49
CA GLN A 196 15.15 20.61 -41.58
C GLN A 196 15.36 22.10 -41.29
N LEU A 197 15.06 22.56 -40.06
CA LEU A 197 15.27 23.94 -39.66
C LEU A 197 16.75 24.32 -39.73
N THR A 198 17.64 23.44 -39.27
CA THR A 198 19.09 23.67 -39.30
C THR A 198 19.60 23.77 -40.74
N ALA A 199 19.16 22.87 -41.62
CA ALA A 199 19.50 22.92 -43.04
C ALA A 199 19.01 24.20 -43.71
N ALA A 200 17.75 24.61 -43.45
CA ALA A 200 17.19 25.85 -43.98
C ALA A 200 17.94 27.09 -43.49
N ALA A 201 18.30 27.14 -42.20
CA ALA A 201 19.07 28.22 -41.62
C ALA A 201 20.48 28.30 -42.22
N GLN A 202 21.16 27.16 -42.42
CA GLN A 202 22.47 27.10 -43.08
C GLN A 202 22.39 27.60 -44.52
N GLN A 203 21.38 27.16 -45.29
CA GLN A 203 21.16 27.63 -46.66
C GLN A 203 20.92 29.14 -46.70
N ARG A 204 20.12 29.68 -45.78
CA ARG A 204 19.88 31.13 -45.68
C ARG A 204 21.16 31.89 -45.32
N LYS A 205 21.99 31.36 -44.41
CA LYS A 205 23.28 31.94 -44.06
C LYS A 205 24.21 32.05 -45.27
N VAL A 206 24.26 31.01 -46.13
CA VAL A 206 25.03 31.03 -47.38
C VAL A 206 24.50 32.10 -48.34
N GLN A 207 23.18 32.23 -48.49
CA GLN A 207 22.59 33.29 -49.32
C GLN A 207 22.97 34.69 -48.83
N ILE A 208 22.89 34.93 -47.52
CA ILE A 208 23.26 36.20 -46.91
C ILE A 208 24.77 36.48 -47.12
N GLN A 209 25.64 35.48 -46.94
CA GLN A 209 27.08 35.65 -47.21
C GLN A 209 27.37 36.02 -48.66
N ARG A 210 26.63 35.47 -49.63
CA ARG A 210 26.79 35.87 -51.05
C ARG A 210 26.41 37.33 -51.27
N ILE A 211 25.36 37.81 -50.61
CA ILE A 211 24.96 39.22 -50.66
C ILE A 211 26.04 40.10 -50.03
N LEU A 212 26.54 39.72 -48.84
CA LEU A 212 27.61 40.46 -48.17
C LEU A 212 28.88 40.53 -49.03
N ALA A 213 29.34 39.41 -49.58
CA ALA A 213 30.52 39.37 -50.44
C ALA A 213 30.37 40.16 -51.75
N PHE A 214 29.13 40.38 -52.22
CA PHE A 214 28.86 41.22 -53.39
C PHE A 214 28.98 42.73 -53.07
N PHE A 215 28.61 43.13 -51.85
CA PHE A 215 28.65 44.53 -51.42
C PHE A 215 29.92 44.91 -50.65
N GLU A 216 30.70 43.94 -50.17
CA GLU A 216 32.03 44.21 -49.63
C GLU A 216 32.96 44.67 -50.76
N PRO A 217 33.62 45.83 -50.62
CA PRO A 217 34.65 46.22 -51.58
C PRO A 217 35.76 45.16 -51.54
N PRO A 218 36.33 44.76 -52.70
CA PRO A 218 37.47 43.85 -52.70
C PRO A 218 38.50 44.44 -51.76
N ALA A 219 38.91 43.65 -50.75
CA ALA A 219 39.91 44.05 -49.77
C ALA A 219 41.02 44.78 -50.53
N ALA A 220 41.15 46.08 -50.26
CA ALA A 220 42.09 46.94 -50.96
C ALA A 220 43.44 46.21 -50.91
N VAL A 221 43.89 45.76 -52.07
CA VAL A 221 45.23 45.22 -52.24
C VAL A 221 46.14 46.29 -51.67
N ALA A 222 46.72 46.03 -50.50
CA ALA A 222 47.64 46.96 -49.88
C ALA A 222 48.71 47.26 -50.93
N PRO A 223 48.92 48.53 -51.34
CA PRO A 223 49.95 48.83 -52.31
C PRO A 223 51.29 48.32 -51.75
N PRO A 224 52.16 47.70 -52.57
CA PRO A 224 53.49 47.30 -52.12
C PRO A 224 54.18 48.55 -51.56
N SER A 225 54.57 48.48 -50.29
CA SER A 225 55.30 49.51 -49.59
C SER A 225 56.49 49.94 -50.46
N ALA A 226 56.52 51.23 -50.81
CA ALA A 226 57.59 51.85 -51.57
C ALA A 226 58.95 51.60 -50.87
N PRO A 227 60.04 51.44 -51.64
CA PRO A 227 61.35 51.09 -51.10
C PRO A 227 61.88 52.20 -50.19
N GLU A 228 62.36 51.74 -49.03
CA GLU A 228 63.08 52.48 -48.00
C GLU A 228 64.27 53.23 -48.61
N THR A 229 64.24 54.57 -48.55
CA THR A 229 65.38 55.43 -48.89
C THR A 229 66.46 55.28 -47.82
N PRO A 230 67.73 55.01 -48.17
CA PRO A 230 68.78 54.73 -47.20
C PRO A 230 69.20 56.00 -46.44
N PRO A 231 69.43 55.94 -45.11
CA PRO A 231 70.12 57.01 -44.42
C PRO A 231 71.61 57.02 -44.82
N GLY A 232 72.06 58.18 -45.28
CA GLY A 232 73.45 58.43 -45.69
C GLY A 232 74.46 58.28 -44.55
N PRO A 233 75.75 58.16 -44.90
CA PRO A 233 76.81 57.88 -43.94
C PRO A 233 77.16 59.15 -43.18
N GLN A 234 77.26 59.06 -41.85
CA GLN A 234 77.94 60.09 -41.07
C GLN A 234 78.85 59.43 -40.03
N GLY A 235 80.16 59.66 -40.25
CA GLY A 235 81.15 60.01 -39.24
C GLY A 235 81.57 58.94 -38.25
#